data_AF-A0A3P6RMF7-F1
#
_entry.id   AF-A0A3P6RMF7-F1
#
_cell.length_a   1.000
_cell.length_b   1.000
_cell.length_c   1.000
_cell.angle_alpha   90.00
_cell.angle_beta   90.00
_cell.angle_gamma   90.00
#
_symmetry.space_group_name_H-M   'P 1'
#
loop_
_entity.id
_entity.type
_entity.pdbx_description
1 polymer ?
#
loop_
_entity_poly.entity_id
_entity_poly.type
_entity_poly.pdbx_seq_one_letter_code
_entity_poly.pdbx_strand_id
1 'polypeptide(L)'
;MRAPSAEIVFIPGVSGTLKDGEELTFDPEAYKIFYSFETKWSCLSFDVVKDNLGERSDFPLECYIVSGSQADKPKNNELLVMGLKNLNALEDDDDEDEVSDDESISEEDEEKKNAFIHSVTISHYGGINRVKVQRLGDGTVCAVWNDLGKVQLWNITNALSECEKMTSTGKNEKQILVG
;
A
#
# COMPACT_ATOMS: atom_id res chain seq x y z
N MET A 1 -28.57 -33.68 3.33
CA MET A 1 -27.21 -33.09 3.28
C MET A 1 -26.91 -32.77 1.83
N ARG A 2 -26.77 -31.48 1.50
CA ARG A 2 -26.40 -31.02 0.15
C ARG A 2 -24.87 -31.01 0.12
N ALA A 3 -24.27 -31.67 -0.86
CA ALA A 3 -22.81 -31.63 -1.04
C ALA A 3 -22.35 -30.17 -1.22
N PRO A 4 -21.17 -29.78 -0.72
CA PRO A 4 -20.63 -28.45 -0.99
C PRO A 4 -20.52 -28.27 -2.50
N SER A 5 -21.12 -27.19 -3.00
CA SER A 5 -20.94 -26.79 -4.40
C SER A 5 -19.48 -26.38 -4.58
N ALA A 6 -18.81 -26.93 -5.58
CA ALA A 6 -17.47 -26.50 -5.95
C ALA A 6 -17.48 -24.98 -6.19
N GLU A 7 -16.65 -24.24 -5.46
CA GLU A 7 -16.45 -22.82 -5.68
C GLU A 7 -15.75 -22.65 -7.04
N ILE A 8 -16.27 -21.74 -7.86
CA ILE A 8 -15.78 -21.52 -9.22
C ILE A 8 -15.20 -20.10 -9.25
N VAL A 9 -13.91 -20.00 -9.59
CA VAL A 9 -13.24 -18.70 -9.76
C VAL A 9 -13.97 -17.89 -10.84
N PHE A 10 -14.44 -16.70 -10.45
CA PHE A 10 -15.12 -15.79 -11.37
C PHE A 10 -14.10 -14.98 -12.19
N ILE A 11 -14.18 -15.09 -13.52
CA ILE A 11 -13.33 -14.36 -14.45
C ILE A 11 -14.21 -13.39 -15.25
N PRO A 12 -14.09 -12.06 -15.05
CA PRO A 12 -14.90 -11.08 -15.79
C PRO A 12 -14.81 -11.27 -17.30
N GLY A 13 -15.95 -11.43 -17.97
CA GLY A 13 -16.04 -11.60 -19.42
C GLY A 13 -15.80 -13.04 -19.93
N VAL A 14 -15.38 -13.96 -19.07
CA VAL A 14 -15.27 -15.40 -19.37
C VAL A 14 -16.34 -16.17 -18.60
N SER A 15 -16.45 -15.92 -17.30
CA SER A 15 -17.58 -16.34 -16.48
C SER A 15 -18.82 -15.55 -16.91
N GLY A 16 -19.96 -16.26 -17.03
CA GLY A 16 -21.25 -15.65 -17.38
C GLY A 16 -21.70 -14.61 -16.35
N THR A 17 -22.84 -13.98 -16.58
CA THR A 17 -23.42 -13.06 -15.59
C THR A 17 -23.74 -13.81 -14.29
N LEU A 18 -23.45 -13.17 -13.15
CA LEU A 18 -23.85 -13.67 -11.84
C LEU A 18 -25.34 -13.99 -11.84
N LYS A 19 -25.69 -15.18 -11.34
CA LYS A 19 -27.09 -15.58 -11.20
C LYS A 19 -27.72 -14.85 -10.01
N ASP A 20 -29.05 -14.81 -10.01
CA ASP A 20 -29.80 -14.25 -8.88
C ASP A 20 -29.46 -15.02 -7.60
N GLY A 21 -28.95 -14.31 -6.59
CA GLY A 21 -28.47 -14.88 -5.33
C GLY A 21 -27.02 -15.37 -5.31
N GLU A 22 -26.23 -15.12 -6.37
CA GLU A 22 -24.79 -15.40 -6.39
C GLU A 22 -24.01 -14.16 -5.94
N GLU A 23 -23.10 -14.31 -4.98
CA GLU A 23 -22.23 -13.24 -4.47
C GLU A 23 -20.78 -13.59 -4.74
N LEU A 24 -19.97 -12.59 -5.11
CA LEU A 24 -18.53 -12.75 -5.26
C LEU A 24 -17.88 -12.71 -3.88
N THR A 25 -17.20 -13.78 -3.52
CA THR A 25 -16.38 -13.86 -2.31
C THR A 25 -14.90 -13.66 -2.66
N PHE A 26 -14.13 -13.27 -1.65
CA PHE A 26 -12.68 -13.19 -1.76
C PHE A 26 -12.11 -14.60 -1.85
N ASP A 27 -11.23 -14.81 -2.83
CA ASP A 27 -10.43 -16.02 -2.98
C ASP A 27 -9.02 -15.74 -2.42
N PRO A 28 -8.64 -16.33 -1.28
CA PRO A 28 -7.33 -16.11 -0.67
C PRO A 28 -6.18 -16.61 -1.56
N GLU A 29 -6.38 -17.66 -2.36
CA GLU A 29 -5.35 -18.22 -3.23
C GLU A 29 -4.98 -17.28 -4.39
N ALA A 30 -5.82 -16.28 -4.67
CA ALA A 30 -5.58 -15.30 -5.74
C ALA A 30 -4.40 -14.35 -5.43
N TYR A 31 -3.97 -14.25 -4.17
CA TYR A 31 -2.96 -13.28 -3.73
C TYR A 31 -1.91 -13.90 -2.81
N LYS A 32 -0.64 -13.56 -3.00
CA LYS A 32 0.41 -13.89 -2.01
C LYS A 32 0.40 -12.95 -0.81
N ILE A 33 0.01 -11.70 -1.03
CA ILE A 33 -0.14 -10.66 -0.01
C ILE A 33 -1.37 -9.82 -0.35
N PHE A 34 -2.13 -9.45 0.68
CA PHE A 34 -3.26 -8.53 0.52
C PHE A 34 -3.35 -7.58 1.72
N TYR A 35 -3.21 -6.29 1.46
CA TYR A 35 -3.31 -5.24 2.47
C TYR A 35 -4.17 -4.10 1.97
N SER A 36 -5.10 -3.64 2.81
CA SER A 36 -5.94 -2.48 2.56
C SER A 36 -5.58 -1.36 3.52
N PHE A 37 -5.49 -0.14 3.00
CA PHE A 37 -5.26 1.06 3.78
C PHE A 37 -6.05 2.21 3.17
N GLU A 38 -6.41 3.16 4.03
CA GLU A 38 -7.21 4.32 3.64
C GLU A 38 -6.37 5.58 3.68
N THR A 39 -6.57 6.44 2.70
CA THR A 39 -6.03 7.81 2.68
C THR A 39 -7.15 8.81 2.90
N LYS A 40 -6.83 9.94 3.53
CA LYS A 40 -7.79 11.02 3.79
C LYS A 40 -8.54 11.50 2.55
N TRP A 41 -7.84 11.55 1.42
CA TRP A 41 -8.36 11.97 0.13
C TRP A 41 -8.05 10.91 -0.92
N SER A 42 -8.92 10.77 -1.92
CA SER A 42 -8.67 9.89 -3.06
C SER A 42 -7.39 10.30 -3.78
N CYS A 43 -6.66 9.31 -4.29
CA CYS A 43 -5.45 9.53 -5.06
C CYS A 43 -5.64 9.03 -6.50
N LEU A 44 -5.41 9.90 -7.49
CA LEU A 44 -5.58 9.56 -8.91
C LEU A 44 -4.42 8.73 -9.46
N SER A 45 -3.26 8.80 -8.80
CA SER A 45 -2.06 8.11 -9.23
C SER A 45 -1.14 7.86 -8.05
N PHE A 46 -0.38 6.78 -8.13
CA PHE A 46 0.75 6.49 -7.26
C PHE A 46 1.93 5.99 -8.10
N ASP A 47 3.12 6.02 -7.51
CA ASP A 47 4.34 5.44 -8.08
C ASP A 47 5.16 4.76 -6.98
N VAL A 48 5.84 3.68 -7.31
CA VAL A 48 6.67 2.93 -6.34
C VAL A 48 8.05 3.55 -6.27
N VAL A 49 8.51 3.86 -5.06
CA VAL A 49 9.86 4.36 -4.80
C VAL A 49 10.81 3.19 -4.69
N LYS A 50 11.91 3.23 -5.46
CA LYS A 50 13.00 2.26 -5.31
C LYS A 50 13.82 2.61 -4.08
N ASP A 51 13.85 1.70 -3.11
CA ASP A 51 14.75 1.75 -1.97
C ASP A 51 16.18 1.30 -2.37
N ASN A 52 17.11 1.35 -1.40
CA ASN A 52 18.49 0.87 -1.57
C ASN A 52 18.71 -0.50 -0.90
N LEU A 53 17.66 -1.25 -0.60
CA LEU A 53 17.74 -2.52 0.15
C LEU A 53 18.01 -3.74 -0.76
N GLY A 54 18.14 -3.51 -2.07
CA GLY A 54 18.39 -4.56 -3.06
C GLY A 54 17.11 -5.26 -3.51
N GLU A 55 17.27 -6.30 -4.32
CA GLU A 55 16.16 -7.16 -4.70
C GLU A 55 15.80 -8.07 -3.52
N ARG A 56 14.62 -7.88 -2.96
CA ARG A 56 14.09 -8.65 -1.83
C ARG A 56 12.83 -9.38 -2.27
N SER A 57 12.80 -10.69 -2.06
CA SER A 57 11.65 -11.55 -2.31
C SER A 57 11.13 -12.24 -1.05
N ASP A 58 11.92 -12.23 0.02
CA ASP A 58 11.61 -12.93 1.28
C ASP A 58 10.79 -12.04 2.22
N PHE A 59 9.89 -12.68 2.96
CA PHE A 59 9.06 -12.01 3.96
C PHE A 59 9.82 -11.74 5.26
N PRO A 60 9.44 -10.69 6.03
CA PRO A 60 8.44 -9.69 5.69
C PRO A 60 8.91 -8.68 4.63
N LEU A 61 8.03 -8.35 3.70
CA LEU A 61 8.30 -7.35 2.67
C LEU A 61 8.10 -5.92 3.22
N GLU A 62 8.74 -4.98 2.55
CA GLU A 62 8.57 -3.55 2.79
C GLU A 62 8.61 -2.82 1.45
N CYS A 63 7.71 -1.86 1.25
CA CYS A 63 7.66 -1.06 0.04
C CYS A 63 7.36 0.41 0.35
N TYR A 64 7.78 1.28 -0.57
CA TYR A 64 7.59 2.71 -0.46
C TYR A 64 6.84 3.21 -1.69
N ILE A 65 5.85 4.05 -1.47
CA ILE A 65 5.02 4.61 -2.54
C ILE A 65 4.87 6.11 -2.37
N VAL A 66 4.75 6.81 -3.49
CA VAL A 66 4.37 8.22 -3.52
C VAL A 66 3.04 8.33 -4.22
N SER A 67 2.13 9.08 -3.63
CA SER A 67 0.79 9.29 -4.15
C SER A 67 0.45 10.78 -4.12
N GLY A 68 -0.50 11.19 -4.95
CA GLY A 68 -0.99 12.56 -4.99
C GLY A 68 -2.50 12.59 -4.83
N SER A 69 -3.00 13.45 -3.94
CA SER A 69 -4.42 13.54 -3.63
C SER A 69 -5.21 14.42 -4.59
N GLN A 70 -6.52 14.17 -4.59
CA GLN A 70 -7.57 15.01 -5.16
C GLN A 70 -8.59 15.34 -4.06
N ALA A 71 -8.39 16.49 -3.43
CA ALA A 71 -9.20 16.99 -2.32
C ALA A 71 -10.35 17.89 -2.79
N ASP A 72 -11.27 18.18 -1.86
CA ASP A 72 -12.43 19.06 -2.08
C ASP A 72 -12.05 20.52 -2.41
N LYS A 73 -10.90 20.98 -1.88
CA LYS A 73 -10.40 22.35 -2.04
C LYS A 73 -8.96 22.32 -2.55
N PRO A 74 -8.56 23.25 -3.44
CA PRO A 74 -7.21 23.30 -3.99
C PRO A 74 -6.09 23.28 -2.94
N LYS A 75 -6.28 23.96 -1.81
CA LYS A 75 -5.30 24.05 -0.71
C LYS A 75 -5.19 22.81 0.19
N ASN A 76 -6.12 21.85 0.05
CA ASN A 76 -6.17 20.66 0.89
C ASN A 76 -5.46 19.46 0.23
N ASN A 77 -4.90 19.64 -0.97
CA ASN A 77 -4.17 18.60 -1.65
C ASN A 77 -2.78 18.43 -1.03
N GLU A 78 -2.28 17.21 -1.12
CA GLU A 78 -1.05 16.77 -0.48
C GLU A 78 -0.38 15.73 -1.38
N LEU A 79 0.96 15.76 -1.43
CA LEU A 79 1.76 14.61 -1.83
C LEU A 79 1.92 13.71 -0.61
N LEU A 80 1.61 12.43 -0.76
CA LEU A 80 1.72 11.42 0.28
C LEU A 80 2.92 10.52 -0.05
N VAL A 81 3.95 10.56 0.80
CA VAL A 81 5.04 9.57 0.77
C VAL A 81 4.71 8.54 1.84
N MET A 82 4.57 7.28 1.45
CA MET A 82 4.15 6.22 2.36
C MET A 82 5.16 5.09 2.37
N GLY A 83 5.46 4.58 3.57
CA GLY A 83 6.19 3.34 3.78
C GLY A 83 5.25 2.29 4.34
N LEU A 84 5.15 1.15 3.66
CA LEU A 84 4.41 -0.02 4.07
C LEU A 84 5.42 -1.06 4.52
N LYS A 85 5.34 -1.50 5.78
CA LYS A 85 6.33 -2.38 6.39
C LYS A 85 5.68 -3.57 7.04
N ASN A 86 6.49 -4.59 7.27
CA ASN A 86 6.07 -5.83 7.91
C ASN A 86 4.94 -6.53 7.13
N LEU A 87 5.05 -6.53 5.79
CA LEU A 87 4.07 -7.14 4.90
C LEU A 87 4.37 -8.64 4.82
N ASN A 88 3.57 -9.46 5.49
CA ASN A 88 3.68 -10.91 5.52
C ASN A 88 2.78 -11.56 4.45
N ALA A 89 3.06 -12.82 4.14
CA ALA A 89 2.19 -13.62 3.28
C ALA A 89 0.79 -13.77 3.90
N LEU A 90 -0.24 -13.96 3.07
CA LEU A 90 -1.49 -14.53 3.55
C LEU A 90 -1.22 -15.97 4.02
N GLU A 91 -1.79 -16.36 5.16
CA GLU A 91 -1.73 -17.74 5.63
C GLU A 91 -2.72 -18.57 4.80
N ASP A 92 -2.24 -19.66 4.21
CA ASP A 92 -3.08 -20.61 3.49
C ASP A 92 -3.78 -21.49 4.53
N ASP A 93 -5.12 -21.42 4.61
CA ASP A 93 -5.93 -22.22 5.56
C ASP A 93 -5.87 -23.74 5.30
N ASP A 94 -5.20 -24.18 4.22
CA ASP A 94 -5.14 -25.58 3.77
C ASP A 94 -3.86 -26.35 4.21
N ASP A 95 -2.89 -25.70 4.86
CA ASP A 95 -1.72 -26.38 5.43
C ASP A 95 -1.97 -26.87 6.88
N GLU A 96 -3.00 -27.71 7.07
CA GLU A 96 -3.18 -28.49 8.30
C GLU A 96 -2.16 -29.65 8.47
N ASP A 97 -1.20 -29.81 7.54
CA ASP A 97 -0.32 -31.00 7.45
C ASP A 97 1.21 -30.73 7.44
N GLU A 98 1.70 -29.53 7.76
CA GLU A 98 3.10 -29.36 8.19
C GLU A 98 3.19 -29.01 9.68
N VAL A 99 3.21 -30.06 10.49
CA VAL A 99 3.72 -30.05 11.87
C VAL A 99 5.18 -29.58 11.90
N SER A 100 5.39 -28.26 11.97
CA SER A 100 6.57 -27.71 12.63
C SER A 100 6.24 -27.53 14.11
N ASP A 101 6.79 -28.44 14.90
CA ASP A 101 6.77 -28.49 16.36
C ASP A 101 7.19 -27.13 16.99
N ASP A 102 6.41 -26.73 17.99
CA ASP A 102 6.70 -25.70 19.01
C ASP A 102 6.52 -24.21 18.64
N GLU A 103 5.35 -23.65 18.96
CA GLU A 103 5.16 -22.81 20.15
C GLU A 103 3.73 -22.23 20.09
N SER A 104 3.02 -22.27 21.22
CA SER A 104 1.74 -21.59 21.39
C SER A 104 1.85 -20.13 20.94
N ILE A 105 1.21 -19.79 19.81
CA ILE A 105 1.17 -18.42 19.27
C ILE A 105 0.56 -17.54 20.37
N SER A 106 1.42 -16.78 21.04
CA SER A 106 0.99 -15.83 22.04
C SER A 106 0.36 -14.62 21.35
N GLU A 107 -0.54 -13.90 22.01
CA GLU A 107 -1.09 -12.64 21.49
C GLU A 107 0.04 -11.64 21.09
N GLU A 108 1.24 -11.77 21.67
CA GLU A 108 2.44 -10.99 21.32
C GLU A 108 3.07 -11.36 19.96
N ASP A 109 2.89 -12.59 19.46
CA ASP A 109 3.41 -13.03 18.17
C ASP A 109 2.48 -12.66 17.00
N GLU A 110 1.17 -12.58 17.23
CA GLU A 110 0.23 -11.97 16.28
C GLU A 110 0.50 -10.46 16.10
N GLU A 111 0.83 -9.74 17.20
CA GLU A 111 1.21 -8.33 17.10
C GLU A 111 2.48 -8.10 16.26
N LYS A 112 3.42 -9.04 16.26
CA LYS A 112 4.65 -8.98 15.42
C LYS A 112 4.38 -9.19 13.93
N LYS A 113 3.25 -9.78 13.54
CA LYS A 113 2.87 -9.97 12.11
C LYS A 113 2.06 -8.80 11.54
N ASN A 114 1.65 -7.85 12.37
CA ASN A 114 0.84 -6.72 11.92
C ASN A 114 1.64 -5.79 10.99
N ALA A 115 1.19 -5.71 9.74
CA ALA A 115 1.66 -4.71 8.81
C ALA A 115 1.30 -3.30 9.31
N PHE A 116 2.17 -2.34 9.04
CA PHE A 116 1.90 -0.95 9.38
C PHE A 116 2.29 -0.03 8.23
N ILE A 117 1.50 1.04 8.12
CA ILE A 117 1.70 2.11 7.14
C ILE A 117 2.09 3.40 7.86
N HIS A 118 3.15 4.03 7.38
CA HIS A 118 3.51 5.38 7.79
C HIS A 118 3.43 6.32 6.60
N SER A 119 2.76 7.46 6.77
CA SER A 119 2.65 8.49 5.74
C SER A 119 3.27 9.82 6.21
N VAL A 120 4.03 10.41 5.30
CA VAL A 120 4.53 11.78 5.40
C VAL A 120 3.88 12.58 4.29
N THR A 121 3.20 13.68 4.65
CA THR A 121 2.48 14.51 3.69
C THR A 121 3.20 15.83 3.43
N ILE A 122 3.15 16.29 2.18
CA ILE A 122 3.66 17.60 1.75
C ILE A 122 2.50 18.37 1.13
N SER A 123 2.19 19.55 1.66
CA SER A 123 1.09 20.37 1.13
C SER A 123 1.32 20.74 -0.33
N HIS A 124 0.28 20.61 -1.14
CA HIS A 124 0.29 20.92 -2.57
C HIS A 124 -0.96 21.74 -2.92
N TYR A 125 -0.79 22.80 -3.72
CA TYR A 125 -1.92 23.60 -4.18
C TYR A 125 -2.40 23.11 -5.57
N GLY A 126 -3.65 22.68 -5.64
CA GLY A 126 -4.26 22.05 -6.81
C GLY A 126 -4.26 20.52 -6.71
N GLY A 127 -5.24 19.88 -7.36
CA GLY A 127 -5.33 18.41 -7.43
C GLY A 127 -4.17 17.80 -8.20
N ILE A 128 -3.66 16.66 -7.72
CA ILE A 128 -2.54 15.96 -8.34
C ILE A 128 -3.09 14.86 -9.25
N ASN A 129 -2.91 15.03 -10.57
CA ASN A 129 -3.42 14.09 -11.57
C ASN A 129 -2.45 12.94 -11.83
N ARG A 130 -1.14 13.22 -11.78
CA ARG A 130 -0.09 12.23 -12.01
C ARG A 130 1.14 12.53 -11.18
N VAL A 131 1.65 11.51 -10.50
CA VAL A 131 2.94 11.51 -9.84
C VAL A 131 3.88 10.48 -10.45
N LYS A 132 5.16 10.84 -10.59
CA LYS A 132 6.24 9.92 -10.96
C LYS A 132 7.48 10.19 -10.12
N VAL A 133 8.09 9.15 -9.59
CA VAL A 133 9.26 9.23 -8.72
C VAL A 133 10.51 8.77 -9.46
N GLN A 134 11.61 9.45 -9.23
CA GLN A 134 12.91 9.11 -9.78
C GLN A 134 14.01 9.46 -8.79
N ARG A 135 15.01 8.59 -8.69
CA ARG A 135 16.25 8.87 -7.98
C ARG A 135 17.19 9.66 -8.89
N LEU A 136 17.67 10.81 -8.41
CA LEU A 136 18.60 11.70 -9.09
C LEU A 136 19.83 11.90 -8.19
N GLY A 137 20.89 11.13 -8.44
CA GLY A 137 22.04 11.05 -7.55
C GLY A 137 21.64 10.51 -6.17
N ASP A 138 21.92 11.27 -5.13
CA ASP A 138 21.57 10.91 -3.75
C ASP A 138 20.15 11.34 -3.35
N GLY A 139 19.47 12.13 -4.19
CA GLY A 139 18.13 12.64 -3.91
C GLY A 139 17.03 11.80 -4.55
N THR A 140 15.90 11.66 -3.84
CA THR A 140 14.64 11.16 -4.39
C THR A 140 13.74 12.34 -4.73
N VAL A 141 13.36 12.46 -6.00
CA VAL A 141 12.53 13.54 -6.52
C VAL A 141 11.27 12.96 -7.13
N CYS A 142 10.12 13.62 -6.95
CA CYS A 142 8.92 13.30 -7.72
C CYS A 142 8.50 14.45 -8.63
N ALA A 143 8.01 14.10 -9.82
CA ALA A 143 7.36 14.99 -10.77
C ALA A 143 5.84 14.88 -10.60
N VAL A 144 5.19 16.04 -10.57
CA VAL A 144 3.75 16.17 -10.34
C VAL A 144 3.14 16.92 -11.52
N TRP A 145 2.11 16.36 -12.14
CA TRP A 145 1.21 17.08 -13.04
C TRP A 145 -0.10 17.37 -12.32
N ASN A 146 -0.47 18.65 -12.23
CA ASN A 146 -1.63 19.10 -11.46
C ASN A 146 -2.75 19.68 -12.34
N ASP A 147 -3.90 19.90 -11.72
CA ASP A 147 -5.10 20.50 -12.34
C ASP A 147 -4.92 21.95 -12.80
N LEU A 148 -3.88 22.65 -12.33
CA LEU A 148 -3.47 23.96 -12.84
C LEU A 148 -2.70 23.89 -14.17
N GLY A 149 -2.53 22.68 -14.73
CA GLY A 149 -1.79 22.46 -15.97
C GLY A 149 -0.28 22.63 -15.82
N LYS A 150 0.26 22.54 -14.61
CA LYS A 150 1.68 22.71 -14.33
C LYS A 150 2.35 21.36 -14.05
N VAL A 151 3.62 21.26 -14.44
CA VAL A 151 4.53 20.20 -13.99
C VAL A 151 5.47 20.79 -12.94
N GLN A 152 5.53 20.16 -11.76
CA GLN A 152 6.38 20.60 -10.65
C GLN A 152 7.29 19.44 -10.21
N LEU A 153 8.51 19.77 -9.80
CA LEU A 153 9.46 18.82 -9.24
C LEU A 153 9.57 19.05 -7.74
N TRP A 154 9.45 17.99 -6.96
CA TRP A 154 9.48 18.01 -5.50
C TRP A 154 10.58 17.09 -5.01
N ASN A 155 11.49 17.62 -4.19
CA ASN A 155 12.45 16.79 -3.48
C ASN A 155 11.75 16.15 -2.28
N ILE A 156 11.62 14.83 -2.30
CA ILE A 156 10.93 14.05 -1.27
C ILE A 156 11.90 13.22 -0.43
N THR A 157 13.22 13.43 -0.58
CA THR A 157 14.26 12.66 0.11
C THR A 157 14.04 12.63 1.62
N ASN A 158 13.78 13.78 2.24
CA ASN A 158 13.56 13.86 3.68
C ASN A 158 12.27 13.13 4.12
N ALA A 159 11.20 13.26 3.34
CA ALA A 159 9.94 12.58 3.62
C ALA A 159 10.10 11.05 3.53
N LEU A 160 10.82 10.58 2.51
CA LEU A 160 11.17 9.17 2.36
C LEU A 160 12.01 8.66 3.54
N SER A 161 13.06 9.41 3.92
CA SER A 161 13.91 9.03 5.05
C SER A 161 13.17 9.00 6.39
N GLU A 162 12.12 9.81 6.57
CA GLU A 162 11.26 9.70 7.75
C GLU A 162 10.40 8.42 7.72
N CYS A 163 9.90 8.02 6.54
CA CYS A 163 9.26 6.71 6.37
C CYS A 163 10.22 5.54 6.63
N GLU A 164 11.48 5.66 6.19
CA GLU A 164 12.49 4.63 6.41
C GLU A 164 12.79 4.41 7.90
N LYS A 165 12.80 5.45 8.72
CA LYS A 165 13.14 5.36 10.15
C LYS A 165 12.03 4.77 11.03
N MET A 166 10.78 4.75 10.56
CA MET A 166 9.68 4.25 11.39
C MET A 166 9.68 2.71 11.43
N THR A 167 9.59 2.16 12.65
CA THR A 167 9.71 0.72 12.93
C THR A 167 8.55 0.15 13.76
N SER A 168 7.53 0.94 14.11
CA SER A 168 6.44 0.47 14.97
C SER A 168 5.06 1.06 14.63
N THR A 169 4.04 0.35 15.10
CA THR A 169 2.61 0.60 14.91
C THR A 169 2.16 1.85 15.66
N GLY A 170 2.43 3.02 15.09
CA GLY A 170 1.73 4.25 15.42
C GLY A 170 1.11 4.79 14.15
N LYS A 171 -0.22 5.03 14.13
CA LYS A 171 -0.86 5.86 13.10
C LYS A 171 -0.31 7.28 13.23
N ASN A 172 0.87 7.50 12.67
CA ASN A 172 1.56 8.77 12.71
C ASN A 172 1.44 9.38 11.32
N GLU A 173 0.50 10.30 11.12
CA GLU A 173 0.55 11.20 9.97
C GLU A 173 1.47 12.37 10.34
N LYS A 174 2.60 12.50 9.64
CA LYS A 174 3.49 13.65 9.79
C LYS A 174 3.33 14.57 8.60
N GLN A 175 2.87 15.79 8.83
CA GLN A 175 2.82 16.82 7.79
C GLN A 175 4.15 17.60 7.79
N ILE A 176 4.86 17.59 6.66
CA ILE A 176 6.02 18.44 6.43
C ILE A 176 5.57 19.65 5.61
N LEU A 177 5.72 20.84 6.19
CA LEU A 177 5.60 22.10 5.47
C LEU A 177 6.92 22.34 4.74
N VAL A 178 6.92 22.20 3.41
CA VAL A 178 8.03 22.65 2.58
C VAL A 178 7.76 24.12 2.25
N GLY A 179 8.56 25.02 2.83
CA GLY A 179 8.49 26.47 2.62
C GLY A 179 9.10 26.93 1.30
#